data_AF-A0A1B6EJ46-F1
#
_entry.id   AF-A0A1B6EJ46-F1
#
_cell.length_a   1.000
_cell.length_b   1.000
_cell.length_c   1.000
_cell.angle_alpha   90.00
_cell.angle_beta   90.00
_cell.angle_gamma   90.00
#
_symmetry.space_group_name_H-M   'P 1'
#
loop_
_entity.id
_entity.type
_entity.pdbx_description
1 polymer ?
#
loop_
_entity_poly.entity_id
_entity_poly.type
_entity_poly.pdbx_seq_one_letter_code
_entity_poly.pdbx_strand_id
1 'polypeptide(L)'
;LTSGPVWATTLAHVGQNWGIWTILTEIPTYFNKALNFNLSKGGFLTGMPFLLMWIVSFPLSYTADRLIIKGYTSVTASRKIWNSVAHWGGAAALLGFAFSGNNTTIAVVLYTITIVTNCCVYMGFNVNHLDLSPNFARILMGITNGTANITSIIAPLFVGQVIDDERNIVQWRIVFICSALAFFLANLAFMTLGSGELQAWNDPNFPLSLRSDSSNNNEADCAKGAV
;
A
#
# COMPACT_ATOMS: atom_id res chain seq x y z
N LEU A 1 -10.59 -18.68 -1.89
CA LEU A 1 -10.90 -17.35 -1.33
C LEU A 1 -10.82 -17.27 0.20
N THR A 2 -10.59 -18.37 0.92
CA THR A 2 -10.39 -18.38 2.39
C THR A 2 -8.93 -18.21 2.84
N SER A 3 -8.00 -17.90 1.92
CA SER A 3 -6.57 -17.77 2.24
C SER A 3 -6.31 -16.40 2.87
N GLY A 4 -5.81 -16.40 4.11
CA GLY A 4 -5.41 -15.20 4.84
C GLY A 4 -4.44 -14.31 4.04
N PRO A 5 -3.38 -14.85 3.42
CA PRO A 5 -2.44 -14.08 2.61
C PRO A 5 -3.06 -13.38 1.40
N VAL A 6 -4.09 -13.98 0.78
CA VAL A 6 -4.82 -13.33 -0.33
C VAL A 6 -5.61 -12.13 0.20
N TRP A 7 -6.36 -12.30 1.30
CA TRP A 7 -7.08 -11.19 1.94
C TRP A 7 -6.14 -10.09 2.43
N ALA A 8 -5.00 -10.45 3.00
CA ALA A 8 -3.96 -9.51 3.41
C ALA A 8 -3.51 -8.63 2.22
N THR A 9 -3.24 -9.27 1.08
CA THR A 9 -2.82 -8.59 -0.15
C THR A 9 -3.94 -7.73 -0.74
N THR A 10 -5.20 -8.20 -0.70
CA THR A 10 -6.37 -7.43 -1.11
C THR A 10 -6.54 -6.16 -0.26
N LEU A 11 -6.51 -6.30 1.07
CA LEU A 11 -6.66 -5.17 1.99
C LEU A 11 -5.51 -4.17 1.85
N ALA A 12 -4.29 -4.65 1.66
CA ALA A 12 -3.14 -3.82 1.32
C ALA A 12 -3.39 -3.01 0.05
N HIS A 13 -3.86 -3.66 -1.02
CA HIS A 13 -4.13 -3.03 -2.31
C HIS A 13 -5.26 -1.97 -2.22
N VAL A 14 -6.30 -2.26 -1.44
CA VAL A 14 -7.44 -1.36 -1.20
C VAL A 14 -7.00 -0.11 -0.46
N GLY A 15 -6.33 -0.25 0.70
CA GLY A 15 -5.89 0.92 1.48
C GLY A 15 -4.81 1.73 0.76
N GLN A 16 -3.94 1.05 -0.01
CA GLN A 16 -3.00 1.71 -0.89
C GLN A 16 -3.70 2.57 -1.94
N ASN A 17 -4.71 2.03 -2.64
CA ASN A 17 -5.45 2.77 -3.65
C ASN A 17 -6.20 3.95 -3.04
N TRP A 18 -6.89 3.75 -1.92
CA TRP A 18 -7.55 4.84 -1.21
C TRP A 18 -6.58 6.00 -0.94
N GLY A 19 -5.45 5.72 -0.28
CA GLY A 19 -4.51 6.75 0.12
C GLY A 19 -3.85 7.45 -1.07
N ILE A 20 -3.32 6.69 -2.04
CA ILE A 20 -2.58 7.27 -3.17
C ILE A 20 -3.49 8.04 -4.11
N TRP A 21 -4.69 7.55 -4.41
CA TRP A 21 -5.61 8.23 -5.31
C TRP A 21 -6.18 9.48 -4.68
N THR A 22 -6.56 9.44 -3.40
CA THR A 22 -6.98 10.65 -2.67
C THR A 22 -5.91 11.73 -2.73
N ILE A 23 -4.65 11.37 -2.45
CA ILE A 23 -3.56 12.32 -2.55
C ILE A 23 -3.43 12.83 -3.99
N LEU A 24 -3.43 11.95 -4.99
CA LEU A 24 -3.22 12.34 -6.39
C LEU A 24 -4.31 13.28 -6.92
N THR A 25 -5.58 13.03 -6.59
CA THR A 25 -6.71 13.84 -7.08
C THR A 25 -6.83 15.16 -6.33
N GLU A 26 -6.57 15.16 -5.03
CA GLU A 26 -6.87 16.31 -4.18
C GLU A 26 -5.70 17.28 -3.98
N ILE A 27 -4.45 16.83 -4.16
CA ILE A 27 -3.25 17.67 -3.96
C ILE A 27 -3.29 18.95 -4.80
N PRO A 28 -3.62 18.94 -6.11
CA PRO A 28 -3.70 20.17 -6.88
C PRO A 28 -4.69 21.19 -6.30
N THR A 29 -5.86 20.71 -5.86
CA THR A 29 -6.91 21.52 -5.24
C THR A 29 -6.45 22.08 -3.90
N TYR A 30 -5.84 21.26 -3.04
CA TYR A 30 -5.28 21.69 -1.76
C TYR A 30 -4.24 22.80 -1.92
N PHE A 31 -3.24 22.60 -2.80
CA PHE A 31 -2.23 23.62 -3.03
C PHE A 31 -2.83 24.91 -3.57
N ASN A 32 -3.77 24.82 -4.52
CA ASN A 32 -4.40 25.99 -5.12
C ASN A 32 -5.30 26.76 -4.14
N LYS A 33 -6.20 26.05 -3.44
CA LYS A 33 -7.26 26.67 -2.63
C LYS A 33 -6.86 26.91 -1.18
N ALA A 34 -6.15 25.97 -0.55
CA ALA A 34 -5.76 26.09 0.85
C ALA A 34 -4.43 26.85 1.01
N LEU A 35 -3.43 26.56 0.18
CA LEU A 35 -2.09 27.18 0.26
C LEU A 35 -1.90 28.38 -0.68
N ASN A 36 -2.91 28.74 -1.49
CA ASN A 36 -2.84 29.79 -2.50
C ASN A 36 -1.63 29.64 -3.45
N PHE A 37 -1.18 28.40 -3.66
CA PHE A 37 -0.04 28.06 -4.49
C PHE A 37 -0.49 27.30 -5.73
N ASN A 38 -0.24 27.88 -6.90
CA ASN A 38 -0.59 27.23 -8.15
C ASN A 38 0.49 26.21 -8.53
N LEU A 39 0.33 24.98 -8.04
CA LEU A 39 1.21 23.85 -8.37
C LEU A 39 1.31 23.65 -9.89
N SER A 40 0.19 23.80 -10.61
CA SER A 40 0.09 23.59 -12.06
C SER A 40 0.84 24.62 -12.91
N LYS A 41 1.14 25.82 -12.39
CA LYS A 41 1.97 26.81 -13.12
C LYS A 41 3.43 26.38 -13.22
N GLY A 42 3.90 25.55 -12.29
CA GLY A 42 5.24 24.98 -12.33
C GLY A 42 5.19 23.51 -12.75
N GLY A 43 5.11 23.23 -14.05
CA GLY A 43 5.07 21.85 -14.58
C GLY A 43 6.20 20.95 -14.05
N PHE A 44 7.35 21.54 -13.75
CA PHE A 44 8.47 20.86 -13.07
C PHE A 44 8.10 20.38 -11.66
N LEU A 45 7.45 21.22 -10.84
CA LEU A 45 7.06 20.88 -9.46
C LEU A 45 5.98 19.80 -9.40
N THR A 46 5.08 19.75 -10.38
CA THR A 46 4.07 18.67 -10.48
C THR A 46 4.67 17.33 -10.93
N GLY A 47 5.69 17.35 -11.79
CA GLY A 47 6.33 16.15 -12.30
C GLY A 47 7.44 15.59 -11.40
N MET A 48 8.05 16.43 -10.57
CA MET A 48 9.20 16.09 -9.71
C MET A 48 8.96 14.86 -8.82
N PRO A 49 7.81 14.71 -8.11
CA PRO A 49 7.59 13.55 -7.25
C PRO A 49 7.61 12.23 -8.00
N PHE A 50 6.98 12.19 -9.18
CA PHE A 50 6.92 10.99 -10.01
C PHE A 50 8.26 10.66 -10.66
N LEU A 51 9.01 11.68 -11.08
CA LEU A 51 10.36 11.49 -11.60
C LEU A 51 11.30 10.91 -10.53
N LEU A 52 11.26 11.46 -9.32
CA LEU A 52 12.04 10.97 -8.19
C LEU A 52 11.63 9.55 -7.80
N MET A 53 10.31 9.27 -7.76
CA MET A 53 9.76 7.95 -7.52
C MET A 53 10.32 6.93 -8.54
N TRP A 54 10.34 7.30 -9.83
CA TRP A 54 10.88 6.44 -10.88
C TRP A 54 12.39 6.19 -10.69
N ILE A 55 13.19 7.24 -10.47
CA ILE A 55 14.65 7.11 -10.25
C ILE A 55 14.97 6.25 -9.03
N VAL A 56 14.27 6.46 -7.91
CA VAL A 56 14.49 5.76 -6.63
C VAL A 56 14.00 4.31 -6.69
N SER A 57 13.00 4.00 -7.53
CA SER A 57 12.46 2.65 -7.63
C SER A 57 13.49 1.61 -8.09
N PHE A 58 14.42 1.96 -8.99
CA PHE A 58 15.44 1.03 -9.50
C PHE A 58 16.45 0.56 -8.44
N PRO A 59 17.18 1.44 -7.74
CA PRO A 59 18.14 1.01 -6.72
C PRO A 59 17.43 0.29 -5.58
N LEU A 60 16.25 0.75 -5.16
CA LEU A 60 15.48 0.06 -4.13
C LEU A 60 15.09 -1.36 -4.57
N SER A 61 14.54 -1.53 -5.77
CA SER A 61 14.16 -2.87 -6.28
C SER A 61 15.37 -3.79 -6.36
N TYR A 62 16.51 -3.29 -6.87
CA TYR A 62 17.76 -4.05 -6.88
C TYR A 62 18.20 -4.47 -5.47
N THR A 63 18.12 -3.56 -4.49
CA THR A 63 18.47 -3.90 -3.10
C THR A 63 17.53 -4.94 -2.49
N ALA A 64 16.22 -4.82 -2.72
CA ALA A 64 15.23 -5.77 -2.23
C ALA A 64 15.52 -7.19 -2.74
N ASP A 65 15.78 -7.34 -4.03
CA ASP A 65 16.07 -8.64 -4.64
C ASP A 65 17.41 -9.20 -4.15
N ARG A 66 18.43 -8.35 -4.00
CA ARG A 66 19.75 -8.78 -3.50
C ARG A 66 19.72 -9.26 -2.06
N LEU A 67 18.88 -8.66 -1.21
CA LEU A 67 18.68 -9.11 0.17
C LEU A 67 18.07 -10.51 0.24
N ILE A 68 17.12 -10.80 -0.66
CA ILE A 68 16.50 -12.13 -0.77
C ILE A 68 17.51 -13.15 -1.32
N ILE A 69 18.18 -12.84 -2.43
CA ILE A 69 19.12 -13.77 -3.09
C ILE A 69 20.29 -14.14 -2.17
N LYS A 70 20.78 -13.18 -1.37
CA LYS A 70 21.87 -13.44 -0.41
C LYS A 70 21.41 -14.18 0.85
N GLY A 71 20.10 -14.44 0.99
CA GLY A 71 19.53 -15.13 2.15
C GLY A 71 19.49 -14.29 3.42
N TYR A 72 19.67 -12.96 3.35
CA TYR A 72 19.57 -12.09 4.53
C TYR A 72 18.14 -11.95 5.04
N THR A 73 17.15 -12.07 4.16
CA THR A 73 15.72 -12.01 4.50
C THR A 73 14.96 -13.08 3.74
N SER A 74 13.99 -13.73 4.39
CA SER A 74 13.00 -14.56 3.67
C SER A 74 12.14 -13.69 2.75
N VAL A 75 11.49 -14.30 1.75
CA VAL A 75 10.58 -13.59 0.84
C VAL A 75 9.48 -12.88 1.64
N THR A 76 8.82 -13.60 2.56
CA THR A 76 7.78 -13.04 3.44
C THR A 76 8.29 -11.85 4.26
N ALA A 77 9.46 -11.97 4.91
CA ALA A 77 10.02 -10.89 5.71
C ALA A 77 10.34 -9.66 4.84
N SER A 78 10.95 -9.88 3.67
CA SER A 78 11.25 -8.82 2.71
C SER A 78 9.97 -8.09 2.27
N ARG A 79 8.92 -8.83 1.87
CA ARG A 79 7.64 -8.21 1.47
C ARG A 79 7.03 -7.39 2.59
N LYS A 80 7.07 -7.88 3.82
CA LYS A 80 6.56 -7.16 5.01
C LYS A 80 7.35 -5.89 5.30
N ILE A 81 8.67 -5.93 5.23
CA ILE A 81 9.55 -4.77 5.45
C ILE A 81 9.24 -3.68 4.43
N TRP A 82 9.29 -4.01 3.13
CA TRP A 82 9.10 -3.03 2.07
C TRP A 82 7.67 -2.50 2.03
N ASN A 83 6.67 -3.34 2.30
CA ASN A 83 5.29 -2.89 2.45
C ASN A 83 5.13 -1.92 3.63
N SER A 84 5.81 -2.17 4.74
CA SER A 84 5.79 -1.31 5.92
C SER A 84 6.49 0.02 5.67
N VAL A 85 7.64 0.01 4.99
CA VAL A 85 8.32 1.25 4.57
C VAL A 85 7.37 2.07 3.70
N ALA A 86 6.70 1.45 2.73
CA ALA A 86 5.79 2.16 1.83
C ALA A 86 4.60 2.79 2.55
N HIS A 87 3.90 1.99 3.38
CA HIS A 87 2.65 2.41 4.00
C HIS A 87 2.86 3.22 5.27
N TRP A 88 3.64 2.71 6.25
CA TRP A 88 3.86 3.44 7.49
C TRP A 88 4.80 4.63 7.30
N GLY A 89 5.83 4.48 6.46
CA GLY A 89 6.68 5.62 6.06
C GLY A 89 5.89 6.67 5.28
N GLY A 90 5.05 6.24 4.32
CA GLY A 90 4.14 7.12 3.60
C GLY A 90 3.12 7.80 4.51
N ALA A 91 2.53 7.08 5.47
CA ALA A 91 1.59 7.62 6.44
C ALA A 91 2.26 8.67 7.35
N ALA A 92 3.47 8.41 7.84
CA ALA A 92 4.21 9.36 8.67
C ALA A 92 4.54 10.64 7.90
N ALA A 93 5.00 10.51 6.65
CA ALA A 93 5.28 11.66 5.77
C ALA A 93 3.99 12.44 5.45
N LEU A 94 2.88 11.74 5.20
CA LEU A 94 1.57 12.35 4.94
C LEU A 94 1.01 13.09 6.15
N LEU A 95 1.17 12.54 7.36
CA LEU A 95 0.81 13.24 8.59
C LEU A 95 1.66 14.50 8.74
N GLY A 96 2.98 14.41 8.54
CA GLY A 96 3.85 15.59 8.51
C GLY A 96 3.36 16.65 7.53
N PHE A 97 2.96 16.24 6.32
CA PHE A 97 2.38 17.11 5.30
C PHE A 97 1.08 17.77 5.79
N ALA A 98 0.17 17.03 6.41
CA ALA A 98 -1.10 17.54 6.95
C ALA A 98 -0.92 18.58 8.08
N PHE A 99 0.22 18.54 8.77
CA PHE A 99 0.61 19.48 9.83
C PHE A 99 1.65 20.52 9.38
N SER A 100 2.03 20.56 8.11
CA SER A 100 3.04 21.50 7.58
C SER A 100 2.65 22.99 7.66
N GLY A 101 1.38 23.28 7.98
CA GLY A 101 0.88 24.64 8.13
C GLY A 101 0.83 25.37 6.80
N ASN A 102 1.22 26.65 6.80
CA ASN A 102 1.16 27.51 5.61
C ASN A 102 2.50 27.56 4.83
N ASN A 103 3.45 26.67 5.15
CA ASN A 103 4.74 26.63 4.47
C ASN A 103 4.67 25.71 3.25
N THR A 104 4.43 26.31 2.09
CA THR A 104 4.31 25.61 0.81
C THR A 104 5.54 24.78 0.46
N THR A 105 6.75 25.24 0.77
CA THR A 105 7.99 24.50 0.45
C THR A 105 8.06 23.21 1.25
N ILE A 106 7.79 23.27 2.56
CA ILE A 106 7.76 22.08 3.42
C ILE A 106 6.65 21.12 2.96
N ALA A 107 5.49 21.65 2.60
CA ALA A 107 4.38 20.85 2.07
C ALA A 107 4.77 20.08 0.80
N VAL A 108 5.42 20.74 -0.17
CA VAL A 108 5.90 20.09 -1.41
C VAL A 108 6.93 19.00 -1.10
N VAL A 109 7.87 19.25 -0.18
CA VAL A 109 8.91 18.26 0.19
C VAL A 109 8.29 17.04 0.86
N LEU A 110 7.38 17.22 1.83
CA LEU A 110 6.74 16.11 2.54
C LEU A 110 5.79 15.31 1.64
N TYR A 111 5.07 15.98 0.76
CA TYR A 111 4.29 15.34 -0.31
C TYR A 111 5.19 14.50 -1.23
N THR A 112 6.33 15.07 -1.66
CA THR A 112 7.30 14.37 -2.49
C THR A 112 7.83 13.11 -1.79
N ILE A 113 8.20 13.21 -0.51
CA ILE A 113 8.65 12.07 0.29
C ILE A 113 7.55 11.01 0.36
N THR A 114 6.29 11.41 0.58
CA THR A 114 5.14 10.49 0.62
C THR A 114 5.03 9.67 -0.67
N ILE A 115 5.11 10.32 -1.85
CA ILE A 115 5.04 9.65 -3.16
C ILE A 115 6.26 8.75 -3.40
N VAL A 116 7.47 9.23 -3.08
CA VAL A 116 8.70 8.45 -3.28
C VAL A 116 8.71 7.21 -2.39
N THR A 117 8.39 7.35 -1.11
CA THR A 117 8.32 6.20 -0.19
C THR A 117 7.29 5.17 -0.65
N ASN A 118 6.19 5.62 -1.24
CA ASN A 118 5.15 4.76 -1.77
C ASN A 118 5.62 3.80 -2.88
N CYS A 119 6.71 4.11 -3.60
CA CYS A 119 7.27 3.17 -4.60
C CYS A 119 7.65 1.81 -4.02
N CYS A 120 7.92 1.73 -2.71
CA CYS A 120 8.22 0.48 -2.03
C CYS A 120 7.03 -0.51 -2.03
N VAL A 121 5.84 -0.08 -2.44
CA VAL A 121 4.69 -0.98 -2.67
C VAL A 121 5.00 -2.03 -3.74
N TYR A 122 5.74 -1.68 -4.80
CA TYR A 122 5.97 -2.58 -5.93
C TYR A 122 6.77 -3.82 -5.55
N MET A 123 7.73 -3.67 -4.64
CA MET A 123 8.55 -4.74 -4.05
C MET A 123 7.91 -5.40 -2.81
N GLY A 124 6.79 -4.85 -2.33
CA GLY A 124 6.00 -5.34 -1.19
C GLY A 124 4.82 -6.21 -1.64
N PHE A 125 3.59 -5.76 -1.41
CA PHE A 125 2.40 -6.56 -1.73
C PHE A 125 2.20 -6.79 -3.24
N ASN A 126 2.72 -5.92 -4.11
CA ASN A 126 2.40 -5.98 -5.53
C ASN A 126 2.99 -7.26 -6.17
N VAL A 127 4.28 -7.53 -5.94
CA VAL A 127 4.95 -8.78 -6.32
C VAL A 127 4.47 -10.01 -5.53
N ASN A 128 3.85 -9.81 -4.36
CA ASN A 128 3.37 -10.91 -3.51
C ASN A 128 2.34 -11.82 -4.21
N HIS A 129 1.62 -11.33 -5.23
CA HIS A 129 0.71 -12.16 -6.03
C HIS A 129 1.46 -13.28 -6.78
N LEU A 130 2.67 -12.98 -7.26
CA LEU A 130 3.54 -13.97 -7.92
C LEU A 130 4.13 -14.94 -6.89
N ASP A 131 4.54 -14.43 -5.73
CA ASP A 131 5.10 -15.26 -4.65
C ASP A 131 4.05 -16.26 -4.10
N LEU A 132 2.78 -15.84 -3.99
CA LEU A 132 1.68 -16.67 -3.49
C LEU A 132 1.23 -17.75 -4.49
N SER A 133 1.10 -17.40 -5.77
CA SER A 133 0.69 -18.36 -6.80
C SER A 133 1.10 -17.89 -8.19
N PRO A 134 2.23 -18.38 -8.74
CA PRO A 134 2.65 -18.08 -10.10
C PRO A 134 1.60 -18.44 -11.17
N ASN A 135 0.86 -19.54 -10.98
CA ASN A 135 -0.14 -20.01 -11.95
C ASN A 135 -1.39 -19.10 -12.01
N PHE A 136 -1.79 -18.54 -10.87
CA PHE A 136 -2.99 -17.72 -10.76
C PHE A 136 -2.69 -16.23 -10.49
N ALA A 137 -1.42 -15.81 -10.52
CA ALA A 137 -0.98 -14.46 -10.14
C ALA A 137 -1.75 -13.35 -10.86
N ARG A 138 -1.98 -13.51 -12.18
CA ARG A 138 -2.71 -12.52 -12.98
C ARG A 138 -4.18 -12.39 -12.57
N ILE A 139 -4.82 -13.51 -12.24
CA ILE A 139 -6.21 -13.54 -11.78
C ILE A 139 -6.30 -12.89 -10.40
N LEU A 140 -5.39 -13.24 -9.49
CA LEU A 140 -5.32 -12.63 -8.16
C LEU A 140 -5.11 -11.12 -8.26
N MET A 141 -4.15 -10.67 -9.07
CA MET A 141 -3.92 -9.24 -9.31
C MET A 141 -5.16 -8.56 -9.88
N GLY A 142 -5.86 -9.19 -10.83
CA GLY A 142 -7.09 -8.66 -11.40
C GLY A 142 -8.20 -8.49 -10.34
N ILE A 143 -8.39 -9.48 -9.46
CA ILE A 143 -9.37 -9.42 -8.38
C ILE A 143 -8.99 -8.31 -7.39
N THR A 144 -7.75 -8.29 -6.89
CA THR A 144 -7.33 -7.29 -5.90
C THR A 144 -7.40 -5.88 -6.49
N ASN A 145 -6.97 -5.68 -7.74
CA ASN A 145 -7.04 -4.40 -8.43
C ASN A 145 -8.50 -3.97 -8.68
N GLY A 146 -9.39 -4.89 -9.07
CA GLY A 146 -10.82 -4.60 -9.21
C GLY A 146 -11.44 -4.11 -7.91
N THR A 147 -11.19 -4.80 -6.80
CA THR A 147 -11.67 -4.37 -5.46
C THR A 147 -11.08 -3.03 -5.03
N ALA A 148 -9.81 -2.78 -5.37
CA ALA A 148 -9.12 -1.54 -5.02
C ALA A 148 -9.67 -0.34 -5.81
N ASN A 149 -9.98 -0.50 -7.11
CA ASN A 149 -10.56 0.57 -7.92
C ASN A 149 -11.98 0.96 -7.48
N ILE A 150 -12.80 0.01 -7.01
CA ILE A 150 -14.10 0.34 -6.41
C ILE A 150 -13.91 1.31 -5.24
N THR A 151 -12.88 1.09 -4.44
CA THR A 151 -12.54 1.97 -3.32
C THR A 151 -12.03 3.34 -3.79
N SER A 152 -11.27 3.40 -4.89
CA SER A 152 -10.82 4.66 -5.50
C SER A 152 -11.96 5.54 -6.01
N ILE A 153 -13.09 4.96 -6.42
CA ILE A 153 -14.29 5.72 -6.82
C ILE A 153 -14.94 6.38 -5.60
N ILE A 154 -14.90 5.72 -4.44
CA ILE A 154 -15.51 6.20 -3.19
C ILE A 154 -14.67 7.33 -2.57
N ALA A 155 -13.35 7.34 -2.79
CA ALA A 155 -12.45 8.32 -2.17
C ALA A 155 -12.81 9.79 -2.47
N PRO A 156 -12.96 10.24 -3.74
CA PRO A 156 -13.38 11.62 -4.02
C PRO A 156 -14.78 11.97 -3.49
N LEU A 157 -15.70 11.00 -3.47
CA LEU A 157 -17.04 11.21 -2.89
C LEU A 157 -16.95 11.48 -1.39
N PHE A 158 -16.10 10.75 -0.67
CA PHE A 158 -15.82 11.00 0.73
C PHE A 158 -15.22 12.39 0.94
N VAL A 159 -14.23 12.77 0.12
CA VAL A 159 -13.61 14.11 0.22
C VAL A 159 -14.63 15.22 0.01
N GLY A 160 -15.49 15.10 -1.00
CA GLY A 160 -16.55 16.06 -1.27
C GLY A 160 -17.64 16.16 -0.20
N GLN A 161 -17.72 15.21 0.74
CA GLN A 161 -18.61 15.29 1.91
C GLN A 161 -17.91 15.85 3.15
N VAL A 162 -16.58 15.75 3.23
CA VAL A 162 -15.79 16.25 4.36
C VAL A 162 -15.41 17.72 4.17
N ILE A 163 -15.23 18.15 2.93
CA ILE A 163 -14.80 19.51 2.58
C ILE A 163 -16.01 20.34 2.16
N ASP A 164 -16.46 21.19 3.07
CA ASP A 164 -17.47 22.23 2.80
C ASP A 164 -16.82 23.52 2.27
N ASP A 165 -15.62 23.86 2.78
CA ASP A 165 -14.84 25.01 2.34
C ASP A 165 -13.43 24.56 1.92
N GLU A 166 -13.17 24.61 0.61
CA GLU A 166 -11.89 24.23 0.01
C GLU A 166 -10.70 25.08 0.52
N ARG A 167 -10.95 26.22 1.18
CA ARG A 167 -9.89 27.05 1.79
C ARG A 167 -9.55 26.63 3.21
N ASN A 168 -10.38 25.80 3.84
CA ASN A 168 -10.22 25.42 5.23
C ASN A 168 -9.19 24.30 5.41
N ILE A 169 -7.99 24.66 5.88
CA ILE A 169 -6.88 23.74 6.14
C ILE A 169 -7.25 22.63 7.14
N VAL A 170 -8.17 22.89 8.07
CA VAL A 170 -8.58 21.88 9.07
C VAL A 170 -9.38 20.75 8.43
N GLN A 171 -10.26 21.05 7.47
CA GLN A 171 -11.02 20.02 6.74
C GLN A 171 -10.09 19.16 5.88
N TRP A 172 -9.13 19.79 5.18
CA TRP A 172 -8.09 19.08 4.45
C TRP A 172 -7.24 18.17 5.33
N ARG A 173 -6.91 18.63 6.54
CA ARG A 173 -6.17 17.82 7.52
C ARG A 173 -6.93 16.55 7.89
N ILE A 174 -8.25 16.61 8.05
CA ILE A 174 -9.07 15.41 8.32
C ILE A 174 -8.94 14.41 7.17
N VAL A 175 -9.06 14.87 5.92
CA VAL A 175 -8.89 14.01 4.74
C VAL A 175 -7.52 13.33 4.72
N PHE A 176 -6.45 14.07 4.96
CA PHE A 176 -5.09 13.49 4.98
C PHE A 176 -4.85 12.54 6.16
N ILE A 177 -5.44 12.81 7.33
CA ILE A 177 -5.40 11.89 8.48
C ILE A 177 -6.15 10.60 8.17
N CYS A 178 -7.32 10.67 7.52
CA CYS A 178 -8.07 9.49 7.08
C CYS A 178 -7.26 8.65 6.10
N SER A 179 -6.58 9.27 5.13
CA SER A 179 -5.68 8.58 4.20
C SER A 179 -4.47 7.95 4.90
N ALA A 180 -3.88 8.63 5.89
CA ALA A 180 -2.79 8.08 6.70
C ALA A 180 -3.26 6.88 7.53
N LEU A 181 -4.46 6.95 8.10
CA LEU A 181 -5.10 5.84 8.82
C LEU A 181 -5.36 4.65 7.89
N ALA A 182 -5.82 4.88 6.66
CA ALA A 182 -6.01 3.83 5.66
C ALA A 182 -4.69 3.12 5.35
N PHE A 183 -3.59 3.86 5.12
CA PHE A 183 -2.27 3.27 4.95
C PHE A 183 -1.83 2.46 6.18
N PHE A 184 -2.05 2.98 7.38
CA PHE A 184 -1.67 2.31 8.62
C PHE A 184 -2.41 0.98 8.81
N LEU A 185 -3.73 0.98 8.66
CA LEU A 185 -4.58 -0.20 8.82
C LEU A 185 -4.31 -1.25 7.73
N ALA A 186 -4.09 -0.81 6.49
CA ALA A 186 -3.76 -1.70 5.38
C ALA A 186 -2.45 -2.44 5.62
N ASN A 187 -1.42 -1.74 6.11
CA ASN A 187 -0.17 -2.40 6.47
C ASN A 187 -0.29 -3.29 7.71
N LEU A 188 -1.09 -2.90 8.70
CA LEU A 188 -1.35 -3.74 9.87
C LEU A 188 -2.00 -5.07 9.47
N ALA A 189 -2.96 -5.04 8.55
CA ALA A 189 -3.57 -6.25 7.97
C ALA A 189 -2.53 -7.09 7.21
N PHE A 190 -1.64 -6.46 6.44
CA PHE A 190 -0.58 -7.17 5.73
C PHE A 190 0.47 -7.77 6.65
N MET A 191 0.81 -7.09 7.75
CA MET A 191 1.79 -7.58 8.73
C MET A 191 1.28 -8.81 9.48
N THR A 192 -0.01 -8.83 9.82
CA THR A 192 -0.65 -9.91 10.58
C THR A 192 -0.96 -11.14 9.72
N LEU A 193 -1.53 -10.94 8.52
CA LEU A 193 -2.05 -12.02 7.68
C LEU A 193 -1.20 -12.31 6.42
N GLY A 194 -0.26 -11.43 6.08
CA GLY A 194 0.56 -11.55 4.87
C GLY A 194 1.57 -12.68 4.96
N SER A 195 1.70 -13.42 3.85
CA SER A 195 2.74 -14.41 3.60
C SER A 195 3.26 -14.25 2.18
N GLY A 196 4.53 -14.58 1.97
CA GLY A 196 5.18 -14.70 0.65
C GLY A 196 5.54 -16.15 0.32
N GLU A 197 4.91 -17.13 0.97
CA GLU A 197 5.09 -18.55 0.69
C GLU A 197 4.07 -19.05 -0.34
N LEU A 198 4.53 -19.99 -1.17
CA LEU A 198 3.70 -20.62 -2.20
C LEU A 198 2.48 -21.28 -1.57
N GLN A 199 1.30 -20.93 -2.05
CA GLN A 199 0.05 -21.44 -1.50
C GLN A 199 -0.27 -22.84 -2.04
N ALA A 200 -0.84 -23.71 -1.19
CA ALA A 200 -1.14 -25.11 -1.54
C ALA A 200 -2.07 -25.27 -2.77
N TRP A 201 -2.93 -24.29 -3.04
CA TRP A 201 -3.83 -24.27 -4.19
C TRP A 201 -3.19 -23.72 -5.47
N ASN A 202 -1.89 -23.45 -5.48
CA ASN A 202 -1.18 -23.00 -6.68
C ASN A 202 -1.15 -24.07 -7.78
N ASP A 203 -1.11 -25.36 -7.43
CA ASP A 203 -1.08 -26.43 -8.42
C ASP A 203 -2.52 -26.75 -8.90
N PRO A 204 -2.84 -26.53 -10.19
CA PRO A 204 -4.16 -26.87 -10.74
C PRO A 204 -4.47 -28.38 -10.71
N ASN A 205 -3.45 -29.23 -10.51
CA ASN A 205 -3.60 -30.69 -10.41
C ASN A 205 -3.59 -31.21 -8.96
N PHE A 206 -3.62 -30.33 -7.95
CA PHE A 206 -3.56 -30.76 -6.54
C PHE A 206 -4.76 -31.67 -6.18
N PRO A 207 -4.55 -32.94 -5.79
CA PRO A 207 -5.65 -33.84 -5.44
C PRO A 207 -6.40 -33.33 -4.22
N LEU A 208 -7.72 -33.10 -4.36
CA LEU A 208 -8.60 -32.66 -3.27
C LEU A 208 -8.58 -33.59 -2.04
N SER A 209 -8.16 -34.85 -2.20
CA SER A 209 -8.03 -35.84 -1.14
C SER A 209 -6.91 -35.57 -0.13
N LEU A 210 -5.92 -34.73 -0.45
CA LEU A 210 -4.82 -34.39 0.48
C LEU A 210 -5.13 -33.15 1.35
N ARG A 211 -6.25 -32.48 1.08
CA ARG A 211 -6.70 -31.29 1.81
C ARG A 211 -7.23 -31.62 3.21
N SER A 212 -7.75 -32.83 3.44
CA SER A 212 -8.23 -33.29 4.77
C SER A 212 -7.09 -33.60 5.74
N ASP A 213 -5.95 -34.06 5.23
CA ASP A 213 -4.87 -34.58 6.08
C ASP A 213 -3.99 -33.44 6.63
N SER A 214 -3.86 -32.35 5.87
CA SER A 214 -3.15 -31.14 6.30
C SER A 214 -3.93 -30.31 7.32
N SER A 215 -5.27 -30.28 7.27
CA SER A 215 -6.08 -29.65 8.32
C SER A 215 -6.03 -30.45 9.63
N ASN A 216 -6.07 -31.78 9.55
CA ASN A 216 -5.99 -32.64 10.73
C ASN A 216 -4.61 -32.59 11.41
N ASN A 217 -3.52 -32.46 10.65
CA ASN A 217 -2.18 -32.35 11.23
C ASN A 217 -1.95 -30.99 11.93
N ASN A 218 -2.52 -29.90 11.40
CA ASN A 218 -2.42 -28.58 12.06
C ASN A 218 -3.28 -28.49 13.33
N GLU A 219 -4.42 -29.17 13.40
CA GLU A 219 -5.22 -29.28 14.64
C GLU A 219 -4.56 -30.23 15.66
N ALA A 220 -3.91 -31.31 15.21
CA ALA A 220 -3.19 -32.24 16.09
C ALA A 220 -1.94 -31.62 16.74
N ASP A 221 -1.23 -30.73 16.04
CA ASP A 221 -0.09 -30.00 16.63
C ASP A 221 -0.53 -28.84 17.54
N CYS A 222 -1.69 -28.22 17.27
CA CYS A 222 -2.28 -27.23 18.18
C CYS A 222 -2.78 -27.87 19.49
N ALA A 223 -3.30 -29.11 19.43
CA ALA A 223 -3.73 -29.86 20.61
C ALA A 223 -2.57 -30.41 21.47
N LYS A 224 -1.36 -30.57 20.90
CA LYS A 224 -0.18 -31.07 21.63
C LYS A 224 0.63 -29.98 22.35
N GLY A 225 0.35 -28.70 22.09
CA GLY A 225 1.01 -27.57 22.76
C GLY A 225 0.27 -27.01 23.98
N ALA A 226 -0.85 -27.63 24.38
CA ALA A 226 -1.75 -27.12 25.42
C ALA A 226 -1.85 -28.02 26.69
N VAL A 227 -0.84 -28.87 26.94
CA VAL A 227 -0.70 -29.65 28.19
C VAL A 227 0.59 -29.27 28.89
#